data_AF-A0AA86RTI5-F1
#
_entry.id   AF-A0AA86RTI5-F1
#
_cell.length_a   1.000
_cell.length_b   1.000
_cell.length_c   1.000
_cell.angle_alpha   90.00
_cell.angle_beta   90.00
_cell.angle_gamma   90.00
#
_symmetry.space_group_name_H-M   'P 1'
#
loop_
_entity.id
_entity.type
_entity.pdbx_description
1 polymer ?
#
loop_
_entity_poly.entity_id
_entity_poly.type
_entity_poly.pdbx_seq_one_letter_code
_entity_poly.pdbx_strand_id
1 'polypeptide(L)'
;MAGQEMRGADCGPPDMICAVPAFWVGLLYDEISLQNVVDMSLASTLLRKDVLKWAKDGLDRRCFNESVFLDPLKEVAGTDI
;
A
#
# COMPACT_ATOMS: atom_id res chain seq x y z
N MET A 1 -11.62 -14.26 -13.60
CA MET A 1 -11.11 -12.94 -13.17
C MET A 1 -12.02 -12.46 -12.06
N ALA A 2 -11.65 -12.70 -10.80
CA ALA A 2 -12.44 -12.25 -9.65
C ALA A 2 -11.82 -10.92 -9.18
N GLY A 3 -12.52 -9.80 -9.40
CA GLY A 3 -12.10 -8.51 -8.86
C GLY A 3 -12.38 -8.48 -7.36
N GLN A 4 -11.37 -8.18 -6.55
CA GLN A 4 -11.57 -7.91 -5.13
C GLN A 4 -12.06 -6.46 -4.97
N GLU A 5 -13.17 -6.26 -4.24
CA GLU A 5 -13.68 -4.94 -3.88
C GLU A 5 -13.26 -4.57 -2.45
N MET A 6 -12.37 -3.60 -2.31
CA MET A 6 -11.95 -3.09 -1.00
C MET A 6 -12.87 -1.94 -0.57
N ARG A 7 -13.76 -2.21 0.40
CA ARG A 7 -14.78 -1.27 0.92
C ARG A 7 -14.36 -0.49 2.18
N GLY A 8 -13.10 -0.59 2.58
CA GLY A 8 -12.59 -0.02 3.83
C GLY A 8 -12.01 1.38 3.75
N ALA A 9 -12.13 2.08 2.62
CA ALA A 9 -11.63 3.44 2.46
C ALA A 9 -12.78 4.45 2.57
N ASP A 10 -12.79 5.25 3.63
CA ASP A 10 -13.66 6.42 3.71
C ASP A 10 -13.26 7.41 2.60
N CYS A 11 -14.25 7.99 1.91
CA CYS A 11 -14.00 8.96 0.83
C CYS A 11 -13.17 10.15 1.36
N GLY A 12 -11.91 10.24 0.93
CA GLY A 12 -11.01 11.34 1.21
C GLY A 12 -10.93 12.38 0.08
N PRO A 13 -10.04 13.38 0.19
CA PRO A 13 -9.73 14.32 -0.89
C PRO A 13 -9.43 13.60 -2.22
N PRO A 14 -9.63 14.25 -3.39
CA PRO A 14 -9.45 13.62 -4.71
C PRO A 14 -8.12 12.87 -4.88
N ASP A 15 -7.04 13.38 -4.29
CA ASP A 15 -5.70 12.78 -4.37
C ASP A 15 -5.61 11.44 -3.61
N MET A 16 -6.41 11.25 -2.55
CA MET A 16 -6.49 9.97 -1.84
C MET A 16 -7.27 8.90 -2.60
N ILE A 17 -8.16 9.31 -3.51
CA ILE A 17 -8.95 8.37 -4.33
C ILE A 17 -8.02 7.57 -5.24
N CYS A 18 -6.93 8.17 -5.73
CA CYS A 18 -5.90 7.48 -6.51
C CYS A 18 -4.85 6.78 -5.63
N ALA A 19 -4.63 7.27 -4.40
CA ALA A 19 -3.68 6.66 -3.47
C ALA A 19 -4.12 5.30 -2.95
N VAL A 20 -5.42 5.12 -2.68
CA VAL A 20 -5.99 3.87 -2.16
C VAL A 20 -5.80 2.68 -3.11
N PRO A 21 -6.18 2.74 -4.40
CA PRO A 21 -5.94 1.61 -5.31
C PRO A 21 -4.45 1.36 -5.54
N ALA A 22 -3.63 2.41 -5.62
CA ALA A 22 -2.18 2.29 -5.73
C ALA A 22 -1.57 1.53 -4.54
N PHE A 23 -2.04 1.83 -3.32
CA PHE A 23 -1.61 1.14 -2.11
C PHE A 23 -1.89 -0.37 -2.14
N TRP A 24 -3.12 -0.78 -2.49
CA TRP A 24 -3.47 -2.20 -2.58
C TRP A 24 -2.73 -2.92 -3.71
N VAL A 25 -2.47 -2.22 -4.82
CA VAL A 25 -1.73 -2.78 -5.95
C VAL A 25 -0.29 -3.10 -5.56
N GLY A 26 0.42 -2.20 -4.87
CA GLY A 26 1.80 -2.46 -4.44
C GLY A 26 1.91 -3.51 -3.34
N LEU A 27 0.86 -3.64 -2.52
CA LEU A 27 0.85 -4.59 -1.42
C LEU A 27 0.46 -6.01 -1.86
N LEU A 28 -0.52 -6.14 -2.75
CA LEU A 28 -1.13 -7.43 -3.10
C LEU A 28 -0.68 -8.01 -4.45
N TYR A 29 -0.19 -7.17 -5.37
CA TYR A 29 0.19 -7.61 -6.72
C TYR A 29 1.71 -7.73 -6.92
N ASP A 30 2.51 -7.52 -5.87
CA ASP A 30 3.93 -7.84 -5.84
C ASP A 30 4.17 -9.01 -4.88
N GLU A 31 4.79 -10.08 -5.38
CA GLU A 31 4.97 -11.33 -4.63
C GLU A 31 5.83 -11.15 -3.37
N ILE A 32 6.83 -10.27 -3.43
CA ILE A 32 7.74 -9.99 -2.30
C ILE A 32 6.99 -9.19 -1.23
N SER A 33 6.25 -8.16 -1.64
CA SER A 33 5.44 -7.35 -0.72
C SER A 33 4.32 -8.17 -0.08
N LEU A 34 3.68 -9.07 -0.83
CA LEU A 34 2.65 -9.97 -0.31
C LEU A 34 3.23 -10.96 0.72
N GLN A 35 4.37 -11.58 0.43
CA GLN A 35 5.03 -12.51 1.35
C GLN A 35 5.41 -11.82 2.67
N ASN A 36 5.97 -10.60 2.61
CA ASN A 36 6.30 -9.82 3.79
C ASN A 36 5.07 -9.53 4.67
N VAL A 37 3.94 -9.20 4.05
CA VAL A 37 2.67 -8.96 4.76
C VAL A 37 2.14 -10.23 5.40
N VAL A 38 2.20 -11.36 4.68
CA VAL A 38 1.72 -12.66 5.20
C VAL A 38 2.58 -13.11 6.39
N ASP A 39 3.90 -13.10 6.25
CA ASP A 39 4.82 -13.50 7.32
C ASP A 39 4.66 -12.63 8.57
N MET A 40 4.39 -11.33 8.39
CA MET A 40 4.21 -10.39 9.51
C MET A 40 2.81 -10.43 10.12
N SER A 41 1.78 -10.75 9.33
CA SER A 41 0.43 -11.00 9.83
C SER A 41 0.39 -12.20 10.78
N LEU A 42 1.20 -13.22 10.47
CA LEU A 42 1.36 -14.41 11.31
C LEU A 42 2.18 -14.11 12.58
N ALA A 43 3.00 -13.05 12.57
CA ALA A 43 3.80 -12.59 13.72
C ALA A 43 3.05 -11.62 14.68
N SER A 44 1.75 -11.36 14.45
CA SER A 44 0.85 -10.57 15.33
C SER A 44 1.35 -9.16 15.73
N THR A 45 2.27 -8.56 14.99
CA THR A 45 2.82 -7.22 15.28
C THR A 45 2.70 -6.32 14.05
N LEU A 46 1.63 -5.52 13.97
CA LEU A 46 1.45 -4.54 12.90
C LEU A 46 2.05 -3.19 13.31
N LEU A 47 3.17 -2.80 12.70
CA LEU A 47 3.61 -1.40 12.68
C LEU A 47 3.09 -0.73 11.39
N ARG A 48 2.25 0.30 11.56
CA ARG A 48 1.64 1.08 10.45
C ARG A 48 2.65 1.55 9.39
N LYS A 49 3.91 1.75 9.79
CA LYS A 49 5.01 2.24 8.95
C LYS A 49 5.54 1.20 7.96
N ASP A 50 5.57 -0.07 8.36
CA ASP A 50 6.19 -1.14 7.56
C ASP A 50 5.31 -1.49 6.34
N VAL A 51 4.00 -1.41 6.49
CA VAL A 51 3.03 -1.70 5.43
C VAL A 51 3.11 -0.68 4.29
N LEU A 52 3.23 0.62 4.61
CA LEU A 52 3.36 1.65 3.57
C LEU A 52 4.68 1.50 2.81
N LYS A 53 5.76 1.13 3.51
CA LYS A 53 7.04 0.85 2.88
C LYS A 53 6.94 -0.28 1.86
N TRP A 54 6.30 -1.41 2.21
CA TRP A 54 6.15 -2.53 1.28
C TRP A 54 5.23 -2.21 0.10
N ALA A 55 4.17 -1.43 0.32
CA ALA A 55 3.31 -0.97 -0.77
C ALA A 55 4.10 -0.10 -1.77
N LYS A 56 4.96 0.80 -1.26
CA LYS A 56 5.85 1.62 -2.10
C LYS A 56 6.86 0.76 -2.86
N ASP A 57 7.55 -0.14 -2.17
CA ASP A 57 8.54 -1.02 -2.78
C ASP A 57 7.92 -1.91 -3.88
N GLY A 58 6.70 -2.41 -3.68
CA GLY A 58 5.98 -3.19 -4.69
C GLY A 58 5.55 -2.36 -5.90
N LEU A 59 5.22 -1.08 -5.71
CA LEU A 59 4.95 -0.14 -6.81
C LEU A 59 6.21 0.20 -7.60
N ASP A 60 7.33 0.46 -6.91
CA ASP A 60 8.60 0.81 -7.54
C ASP A 60 9.16 -0.37 -8.36
N ARG A 61 8.99 -1.61 -7.89
CA ARG A 61 9.36 -2.83 -8.64
C ARG A 61 8.61 -3.01 -9.96
N ARG A 62 7.42 -2.40 -10.11
CA ARG A 62 6.65 -2.43 -11.36
C ARG A 62 7.16 -1.42 -12.39
N CYS A 63 8.10 -0.54 -12.02
CA CYS A 63 8.74 0.44 -12.90
C CYS A 63 7.78 1.43 -13.61
N PHE A 64 6.56 1.63 -13.08
CA PHE A 64 5.57 2.56 -13.65
C PHE A 64 5.58 3.97 -13.04
N ASN A 65 6.52 4.25 -12.11
CA ASN A 65 6.61 5.53 -11.40
C ASN A 65 5.31 5.95 -10.67
N GLU A 66 4.54 4.97 -10.21
CA GLU A 66 3.25 5.17 -9.55
C GLU A 66 3.40 5.46 -8.03
N SER A 67 4.61 5.35 -7.48
CA SER A 67 4.86 5.54 -6.04
C SER A 67 4.58 6.95 -5.54
N VAL A 68 4.55 7.94 -6.44
CA VAL A 68 4.07 9.32 -6.18
C VAL A 68 2.63 9.35 -5.68
N PHE A 69 1.78 8.41 -6.09
CA PHE A 69 0.40 8.36 -5.62
C PHE A 69 0.29 7.99 -4.14
N LEU A 70 1.36 7.51 -3.52
CA LEU A 70 1.40 7.20 -2.09
C LEU A 70 1.84 8.39 -1.22
N ASP A 71 2.23 9.52 -1.80
CA ASP A 71 2.64 10.71 -1.05
C ASP A 71 1.58 11.19 -0.04
N PRO A 72 0.27 11.24 -0.38
CA PRO A 72 -0.77 11.58 0.59
C PRO A 72 -0.88 10.60 1.77
N LEU A 73 -0.47 9.34 1.59
CA LEU A 73 -0.50 8.32 2.65
C LEU A 73 0.71 8.40 3.60
N LYS A 74 1.79 9.09 3.21
CA LYS A 74 2.98 9.28 4.06
C LYS A 74 2.65 10.11 5.31
N GLU A 75 1.85 11.16 5.14
CA GLU A 75 1.39 12.00 6.25
C GLU A 75 0.52 11.19 7.22
N VAL A 76 -0.39 10.36 6.70
CA VAL A 76 -1.30 9.52 7.50
C VAL A 76 -0.58 8.38 8.21
N ALA A 77 0.47 7.84 7.61
CA ALA A 77 1.30 6.80 8.22
C ALA A 77 2.34 7.37 9.21
N GLY A 78 2.48 8.70 9.30
CA GLY A 78 3.47 9.37 10.16
C GLY A 78 4.89 8.97 9.77
N THR A 79 5.16 8.90 8.47
CA THR A 79 6.42 8.40 7.93
C THR A 79 7.11 9.45 7.07
N ASP A 80 8.17 10.03 7.62
CA ASP A 80 9.16 10.82 6.87
C ASP A 80 10.09 9.84 6.11
N ILE A 81 9.65 9.34 4.95
CA ILE A 81 10.49 8.54 4.02
C ILE A 81 10.71 9.30 2.71
#